data_AF-A0A6N7USJ0-F1
#
_entry.id   AF-A0A6N7USJ0-F1
#
_cell.length_a   1.000
_cell.length_b   1.000
_cell.length_c   1.000
_cell.angle_alpha   90.00
_cell.angle_beta   90.00
_cell.angle_gamma   90.00
#
_symmetry.space_group_name_H-M   'P 1'
#
loop_
_entity.id
_entity.type
_entity.pdbx_description
1 polymer ?
#
loop_
_entity_poly.entity_id
_entity_poly.type
_entity_poly.pdbx_seq_one_letter_code
_entity_poly.pdbx_strand_id
1 'polypeptide(L)'
;MERRISIREKGYYEEDYQMRMLRINSTEYLLRVMGRGIDDSSCYEYEVSGKVSMSAMFERGNMRGRDVELLMDSIREAIRETERHLLNIHCLLLQPEYIFYEEKKFYFCYFPPSKENIWEGIHRLTEYLVKHIDYEDPAGVEGVFFLHKKTMEENYSLEKISREYKTLLSGRLREQKEAMVAGTEEKETETVCWEKWEEEGEMEPILIREAKQFWEPVKNLLKRRKKKKWGDWEGFSREEIR
;
A
#
# COMPACT_ATOMS: atom_id res chain seq x y z
N MET A 1 1.24 12.00 -23.43
CA MET A 1 1.74 10.72 -23.97
C MET A 1 0.85 9.63 -23.39
N GLU A 2 0.20 8.84 -24.23
CA GLU A 2 -0.61 7.72 -23.74
C GLU A 2 0.33 6.66 -23.16
N ARG A 3 0.12 6.27 -21.89
CA ARG A 3 0.96 5.27 -21.22
C ARG A 3 0.09 4.11 -20.77
N ARG A 4 0.54 2.89 -21.05
CA ARG A 4 -0.11 1.65 -20.63
C ARG A 4 0.88 0.72 -19.97
N ILE A 5 0.37 -0.16 -19.11
CA ILE A 5 1.11 -1.32 -18.61
C ILE A 5 0.33 -2.58 -19.00
N SER A 6 1.04 -3.70 -19.18
CA SER A 6 0.43 -4.98 -19.52
C SER A 6 0.81 -6.07 -18.53
N ILE A 7 -0.17 -6.86 -18.13
CA ILE A 7 0.03 -8.12 -17.39
C ILE A 7 -0.29 -9.27 -18.35
N ARG A 8 0.62 -10.24 -18.47
CA ARG A 8 0.45 -11.41 -19.33
C ARG A 8 0.35 -12.68 -18.51
N GLU A 9 -0.62 -13.52 -18.82
CA GLU A 9 -0.82 -14.84 -18.20
C GLU A 9 -0.78 -15.91 -19.29
N LYS A 10 -0.17 -17.06 -19.01
CA LYS A 10 -0.17 -18.19 -19.95
C LYS A 10 -1.59 -18.76 -20.07
N GLY A 11 -2.02 -19.04 -21.30
CA GLY A 11 -3.34 -19.61 -21.59
C GLY A 11 -4.20 -18.71 -22.46
N TYR A 12 -5.15 -19.34 -23.15
CA TYR A 12 -6.07 -18.67 -24.05
C TYR A 12 -6.97 -17.69 -23.32
N TYR A 13 -7.12 -16.50 -23.90
CA TYR A 13 -8.02 -15.49 -23.36
C TYR A 13 -9.47 -15.88 -23.64
N GLU A 14 -10.23 -16.06 -22.57
CA GLU A 14 -11.69 -16.19 -22.63
C GLU A 14 -12.31 -15.01 -21.90
N GLU A 15 -13.20 -14.28 -22.59
CA GLU A 15 -13.81 -13.10 -22.00
C GLU A 15 -14.89 -13.46 -20.97
N ASP A 16 -14.54 -13.28 -19.71
CA ASP A 16 -15.39 -13.41 -18.53
C ASP A 16 -16.43 -12.26 -18.42
N TYR A 17 -17.56 -12.52 -17.77
CA TYR A 17 -18.47 -11.48 -17.26
C TYR A 17 -17.75 -10.35 -16.51
N GLN A 18 -16.70 -10.63 -15.73
CA GLN A 18 -15.95 -9.61 -14.99
C GLN A 18 -15.33 -8.58 -15.94
N MET A 19 -14.74 -9.03 -17.05
CA MET A 19 -14.20 -8.15 -18.10
C MET A 19 -15.30 -7.34 -18.78
N ARG A 20 -16.47 -7.94 -19.01
CA ARG A 20 -17.64 -7.22 -19.55
C ARG A 20 -18.12 -6.12 -18.60
N MET A 21 -18.16 -6.40 -17.30
CA MET A 21 -18.55 -5.42 -16.28
C MET A 21 -17.58 -4.25 -16.22
N LEU A 22 -16.26 -4.51 -16.25
CA LEU A 22 -15.23 -3.48 -16.26
C LEU A 22 -15.25 -2.61 -17.53
N ARG A 23 -15.66 -3.19 -18.67
CA ARG A 23 -15.76 -2.44 -19.93
C ARG A 23 -16.96 -1.50 -19.96
N ILE A 24 -18.10 -1.95 -19.43
CA ILE A 24 -19.39 -1.24 -19.57
C ILE A 24 -19.58 -0.20 -18.45
N ASN A 25 -19.05 -0.46 -17.25
CA ASN A 25 -19.19 0.43 -16.11
C ASN A 25 -18.00 1.38 -16.02
N SER A 26 -18.25 2.64 -15.65
CA SER A 26 -17.20 3.55 -15.22
C SER A 26 -16.73 3.17 -13.82
N THR A 27 -15.45 2.87 -13.67
CA THR A 27 -14.84 2.58 -12.37
C THR A 27 -14.02 3.76 -11.87
N GLU A 28 -14.22 4.15 -10.63
CA GLU A 28 -13.62 5.34 -10.01
C GLU A 28 -12.30 5.07 -9.29
N TYR A 29 -12.09 3.85 -8.80
CA TYR A 29 -10.90 3.39 -8.08
C TYR A 29 -10.22 2.23 -8.80
N LEU A 30 -10.83 1.65 -9.83
CA LEU A 30 -10.19 0.65 -10.69
C LEU A 30 -9.66 1.29 -11.97
N LEU A 31 -8.45 0.92 -12.37
CA LEU A 31 -7.89 1.31 -13.65
C LEU A 31 -8.68 0.67 -14.80
N ARG A 32 -8.90 1.46 -15.87
CA ARG A 32 -9.50 0.95 -17.09
C ARG A 32 -8.62 -0.14 -17.68
N VAL A 33 -9.22 -1.32 -17.90
CA VAL A 33 -8.53 -2.50 -18.39
C VAL A 33 -9.13 -3.01 -19.70
N MET A 34 -8.27 -3.49 -20.59
CA MET A 34 -8.64 -4.22 -21.80
C MET A 34 -7.96 -5.59 -21.79
N GLY A 35 -8.74 -6.64 -22.01
CA GLY A 35 -8.23 -8.01 -22.17
C GLY A 35 -8.18 -8.41 -23.64
N ARG A 36 -7.13 -9.10 -24.05
CA ARG A 36 -7.03 -9.73 -25.37
C ARG A 36 -6.16 -10.99 -25.33
N GLY A 37 -6.43 -11.93 -26.22
CA GLY A 37 -5.51 -13.03 -26.52
C GLY A 37 -4.38 -12.54 -27.42
N ILE A 38 -3.14 -12.93 -27.10
CA ILE A 38 -1.96 -12.74 -27.93
C ILE A 38 -1.21 -14.07 -27.93
N ASP A 39 -1.13 -14.72 -29.10
CA ASP A 39 -0.55 -16.07 -29.25
C ASP A 39 -1.19 -17.07 -28.26
N ASP A 40 -0.36 -17.73 -27.45
CA ASP A 40 -0.76 -18.69 -26.40
C ASP A 40 -0.92 -18.02 -25.01
N SER A 41 -1.10 -16.70 -24.96
CA SER A 41 -1.19 -15.93 -23.72
C SER A 41 -2.36 -14.97 -23.70
N SER A 42 -2.88 -14.72 -22.49
CA SER A 42 -3.86 -13.69 -22.21
C SER A 42 -3.12 -12.42 -21.79
N CYS A 43 -3.46 -11.28 -22.39
CA CYS A 43 -2.86 -9.98 -22.10
C CYS A 43 -3.92 -9.01 -21.57
N TYR A 44 -3.60 -8.34 -20.47
CA TYR A 44 -4.46 -7.36 -19.80
C TYR A 44 -3.72 -6.02 -19.77
N GLU A 45 -4.22 -5.05 -20.51
CA GLU A 45 -3.65 -3.72 -20.62
C GLU A 45 -4.40 -2.69 -19.79
N TYR A 46 -3.66 -1.92 -18.99
CA TYR A 46 -4.20 -0.89 -18.12
C TYR A 46 -3.76 0.49 -18.59
N GLU A 47 -4.69 1.44 -18.62
CA GLU A 47 -4.41 2.84 -18.94
C GLU A 47 -3.86 3.58 -17.71
N VAL A 48 -2.63 4.07 -17.78
CA VAL A 48 -1.92 4.74 -16.65
C VAL A 48 -1.41 6.13 -17.03
N SER A 49 -1.94 6.71 -18.10
CA SER A 49 -1.67 8.08 -18.51
C SER A 49 -1.96 9.05 -17.36
N GLY A 50 -1.01 9.93 -17.04
CA GLY A 50 -1.12 10.89 -15.92
C GLY A 50 -0.81 10.33 -14.54
N LYS A 51 -0.65 9.00 -14.41
CA LYS A 51 -0.53 8.32 -13.11
C LYS A 51 0.89 7.82 -12.83
N VAL A 52 1.27 7.85 -11.57
CA VAL A 52 2.56 7.33 -11.08
C VAL A 52 2.31 6.07 -10.25
N SER A 53 3.09 5.00 -10.45
CA SER A 53 2.92 3.81 -9.61
C SER A 53 3.37 4.09 -8.19
N MET A 54 2.73 3.47 -7.20
CA MET A 54 3.07 3.62 -5.79
C MET A 54 4.53 3.19 -5.52
N SER A 55 5.00 2.14 -6.18
CA SER A 55 6.39 1.70 -6.12
C SER A 55 7.38 2.79 -6.54
N ALA A 56 7.07 3.56 -7.60
CA ALA A 56 7.90 4.65 -8.07
C ALA A 56 7.75 5.91 -7.21
N MET A 57 6.52 6.17 -6.72
CA MET A 57 6.21 7.31 -5.86
C MET A 57 7.00 7.27 -4.54
N PHE A 58 7.18 6.08 -3.98
CA PHE A 58 7.84 5.90 -2.67
C PHE A 58 9.15 5.09 -2.76
N GLU A 59 9.81 5.06 -3.92
CA GLU A 59 11.05 4.29 -4.14
C GLU A 59 12.16 4.66 -3.13
N ARG A 60 12.23 5.94 -2.73
CA ARG A 60 13.24 6.47 -1.81
C ARG A 60 12.74 6.59 -0.36
N GLY A 61 11.62 5.96 -0.02
CA GLY A 61 10.89 6.28 1.22
C GLY A 61 10.20 7.64 1.13
N ASN A 62 9.78 8.20 2.27
CA ASN A 62 9.04 9.47 2.43
C ASN A 62 7.50 9.37 2.35
N MET A 63 6.92 8.20 2.59
CA MET A 63 5.46 8.11 2.75
C MET A 63 5.03 8.73 4.08
N ARG A 64 4.04 9.61 4.08
CA ARG A 64 3.51 10.23 5.31
C ARG A 64 2.23 9.56 5.78
N GLY A 65 1.83 9.81 7.02
CA GLY A 65 0.58 9.29 7.59
C GLY A 65 -0.65 9.65 6.75
N ARG A 66 -0.68 10.84 6.14
CA ARG A 66 -1.76 11.25 5.23
C ARG A 66 -1.84 10.40 3.95
N ASP A 67 -0.70 9.96 3.42
CA ASP A 67 -0.67 9.10 2.24
C ASP A 67 -1.21 7.70 2.58
N VAL A 68 -0.88 7.22 3.78
CA VAL A 68 -1.41 5.97 4.33
C VAL A 68 -2.92 6.04 4.53
N GLU A 69 -3.43 7.11 5.12
CA GLU A 69 -4.87 7.37 5.26
C GLU A 69 -5.58 7.31 3.91
N LEU A 70 -5.03 8.05 2.93
CA LEU A 70 -5.57 8.14 1.60
C LEU A 70 -5.59 6.79 0.87
N LEU A 71 -4.52 6.01 1.03
CA LEU A 71 -4.42 4.66 0.50
C LEU A 71 -5.47 3.74 1.11
N MET A 72 -5.62 3.75 2.44
CA MET A 72 -6.59 2.89 3.13
C MET A 72 -8.04 3.25 2.75
N ASP A 73 -8.35 4.54 2.62
CA ASP A 73 -9.65 4.98 2.12
C ASP A 73 -9.87 4.55 0.67
N SER A 74 -8.86 4.67 -0.19
CA SER A 74 -8.95 4.24 -1.60
C SER A 74 -9.13 2.72 -1.73
N ILE A 75 -8.47 1.91 -0.89
CA ILE A 75 -8.67 0.45 -0.84
C ILE A 75 -10.13 0.13 -0.46
N ARG A 76 -10.69 0.81 0.55
CA ARG A 76 -12.08 0.60 0.96
C ARG A 76 -13.04 0.90 -0.18
N GLU A 77 -12.86 2.02 -0.87
CA GLU A 77 -13.75 2.38 -1.98
C GLU A 77 -13.57 1.45 -3.19
N ALA A 78 -12.35 0.98 -3.47
CA ALA A 78 -12.11 -0.03 -4.49
C ALA A 78 -12.83 -1.36 -4.19
N ILE A 79 -12.82 -1.81 -2.93
CA ILE A 79 -13.58 -3.00 -2.50
C ILE A 79 -15.07 -2.80 -2.70
N ARG A 80 -15.63 -1.67 -2.24
CA ARG A 80 -17.05 -1.33 -2.42
C ARG A 80 -17.45 -1.26 -3.88
N GLU A 81 -16.60 -0.69 -4.72
CA GLU A 81 -16.81 -0.63 -6.16
C GLU A 81 -16.84 -2.02 -6.79
N THR A 82 -15.93 -2.89 -6.36
CA THR A 82 -15.87 -4.29 -6.80
C THR A 82 -17.16 -5.03 -6.42
N GLU A 83 -17.62 -4.90 -5.17
CA GLU A 83 -18.89 -5.49 -4.70
C GLU A 83 -20.10 -4.94 -5.46
N ARG A 84 -20.18 -3.62 -5.67
CA ARG A 84 -21.27 -2.95 -6.41
C ARG A 84 -21.43 -3.49 -7.82
N HIS A 85 -20.35 -3.88 -8.47
CA HIS A 85 -20.35 -4.44 -9.83
C HIS A 85 -20.33 -5.97 -9.85
N LEU A 86 -20.55 -6.64 -8.71
CA LEU A 86 -20.52 -8.10 -8.58
C LEU A 86 -19.21 -8.72 -9.06
N LEU A 87 -18.11 -7.97 -8.97
CA LEU A 87 -16.77 -8.42 -9.28
C LEU A 87 -16.19 -9.18 -8.08
N ASN A 88 -15.22 -10.06 -8.32
CA ASN A 88 -14.50 -10.73 -7.26
C ASN A 88 -13.44 -9.81 -6.61
N ILE A 89 -13.56 -9.54 -5.30
CA ILE A 89 -12.59 -8.73 -4.53
C ILE A 89 -11.18 -9.29 -4.53
N HIS A 90 -11.02 -10.61 -4.67
CA HIS A 90 -9.73 -11.28 -4.69
C HIS A 90 -8.91 -11.02 -5.98
N CYS A 91 -9.53 -10.40 -6.97
CA CYS A 91 -8.88 -9.98 -8.20
C CYS A 91 -8.30 -8.56 -8.15
N LEU A 92 -8.42 -7.85 -7.02
CA LEU A 92 -7.80 -6.55 -6.82
C LEU A 92 -6.30 -6.73 -6.52
N LEU A 93 -5.43 -6.11 -7.33
CA LEU A 93 -3.99 -6.16 -7.12
C LEU A 93 -3.55 -5.08 -6.13
N LEU A 94 -2.91 -5.51 -5.04
CA LEU A 94 -2.45 -4.65 -3.94
C LEU A 94 -0.93 -4.53 -3.84
N GLN A 95 -0.20 -5.06 -4.82
CA GLN A 95 1.24 -4.85 -4.92
C GLN A 95 1.53 -3.40 -5.35
N PRO A 96 2.55 -2.72 -4.77
CA PRO A 96 2.85 -1.32 -5.06
C PRO A 96 3.09 -0.99 -6.55
N GLU A 97 3.50 -1.96 -7.37
CA GLU A 97 3.70 -1.79 -8.81
C GLU A 97 2.39 -1.72 -9.61
N TYR A 98 1.29 -2.20 -9.03
CA TYR A 98 -0.05 -2.23 -9.63
C TYR A 98 -1.04 -1.26 -8.98
N ILE A 99 -0.54 -0.44 -8.06
CA ILE A 99 -1.27 0.67 -7.45
C ILE A 99 -0.74 1.95 -8.07
N PHE A 100 -1.63 2.83 -8.51
CA PHE A 100 -1.30 4.07 -9.20
C PHE A 100 -1.91 5.27 -8.51
N TYR A 101 -1.24 6.41 -8.54
CA TYR A 101 -1.66 7.64 -7.91
C TYR A 101 -1.83 8.77 -8.93
N GLU A 102 -2.92 9.52 -8.77
CA GLU A 102 -3.20 10.77 -9.49
C GLU A 102 -4.14 11.64 -8.64
N GLU A 103 -3.87 12.95 -8.55
CA GLU A 103 -4.72 13.95 -7.89
C GLU A 103 -5.31 13.56 -6.52
N LYS A 104 -4.46 13.03 -5.61
CA LYS A 104 -4.90 12.54 -4.29
C LYS A 104 -5.88 11.38 -4.35
N LYS A 105 -5.75 10.49 -5.33
CA LYS A 105 -6.51 9.26 -5.40
C LYS A 105 -5.60 8.11 -5.79
N PHE A 106 -5.76 6.97 -5.12
CA PHE A 106 -5.14 5.72 -5.55
C PHE A 106 -6.10 4.91 -6.41
N TYR A 107 -5.55 4.32 -7.47
CA TYR A 107 -6.21 3.48 -8.44
C TYR A 107 -5.54 2.11 -8.45
N PHE A 108 -6.34 1.06 -8.64
CA PHE A 108 -5.89 -0.32 -8.53
C PHE A 108 -6.09 -1.06 -9.86
N CYS A 109 -5.12 -1.87 -10.23
CA CYS A 109 -5.33 -2.85 -11.30
C CYS A 109 -6.30 -3.94 -10.81
N TYR A 110 -7.31 -4.23 -11.61
CA TYR A 110 -8.17 -5.39 -11.45
C TYR A 110 -7.74 -6.50 -12.43
N PHE A 111 -7.41 -7.68 -11.91
CA PHE A 111 -6.88 -8.79 -12.70
C PHE A 111 -7.71 -10.06 -12.49
N PRO A 112 -8.68 -10.35 -13.38
CA PRO A 112 -9.59 -11.49 -13.21
C PRO A 112 -8.90 -12.86 -13.01
N PRO A 113 -7.76 -13.17 -13.68
CA PRO A 113 -7.07 -14.45 -13.45
C PRO A 113 -6.37 -14.58 -12.09
N SER A 114 -6.31 -13.50 -11.30
CA SER A 114 -5.69 -13.53 -9.97
C SER A 114 -6.32 -14.61 -9.10
N LYS A 115 -5.45 -15.35 -8.40
CA LYS A 115 -5.82 -16.34 -7.37
C LYS A 115 -5.41 -15.88 -5.98
N GLU A 116 -5.06 -14.61 -5.84
CA GLU A 116 -4.60 -14.07 -4.56
C GLU A 116 -5.75 -13.93 -3.56
N ASN A 117 -5.41 -13.94 -2.27
CA ASN A 117 -6.33 -13.55 -1.22
C ASN A 117 -6.11 -12.07 -0.91
N ILE A 118 -7.18 -11.27 -1.04
CA ILE A 118 -7.13 -9.82 -0.76
C ILE A 118 -6.65 -9.52 0.66
N TRP A 119 -6.99 -10.34 1.65
CA TRP A 119 -6.59 -10.13 3.04
C TRP A 119 -5.09 -10.31 3.24
N GLU A 120 -4.50 -11.29 2.55
CA GLU A 120 -3.05 -11.45 2.49
C GLU A 120 -2.40 -10.31 1.70
N GLY A 121 -3.03 -9.85 0.63
CA GLY A 121 -2.60 -8.70 -0.16
C GLY A 121 -2.49 -7.43 0.69
N ILE A 122 -3.52 -7.15 1.51
CA ILE A 122 -3.53 -6.03 2.46
C ILE A 122 -2.41 -6.21 3.50
N HIS A 123 -2.21 -7.42 4.04
CA HIS A 123 -1.13 -7.66 4.99
C HIS A 123 0.27 -7.43 4.36
N ARG A 124 0.49 -7.93 3.14
CA ARG A 124 1.73 -7.67 2.38
C ARG A 124 1.91 -6.17 2.10
N LEU A 125 0.82 -5.46 1.83
CA LEU A 125 0.86 -4.02 1.62
C LEU A 125 1.23 -3.29 2.92
N THR A 126 0.67 -3.66 4.08
CA THR A 126 1.07 -3.04 5.36
C THR A 126 2.54 -3.30 5.69
N GLU A 127 3.10 -4.48 5.36
CA GLU A 127 4.56 -4.71 5.45
C GLU A 127 5.36 -3.75 4.57
N TYR A 128 4.86 -3.43 3.37
CA TYR A 128 5.48 -2.43 2.50
C TYR A 128 5.43 -1.04 3.13
N LEU A 129 4.28 -0.64 3.68
CA LEU A 129 4.13 0.67 4.35
C LEU A 129 5.12 0.83 5.51
N VAL A 130 5.30 -0.19 6.35
CA VAL A 130 6.25 -0.15 7.49
C VAL A 130 7.68 0.16 7.04
N LYS A 131 8.05 -0.26 5.82
CA LYS A 131 9.40 -0.07 5.26
C LYS A 131 9.60 1.29 4.57
N HIS A 132 8.52 1.93 4.13
CA HIS A 132 8.59 3.15 3.30
C HIS A 132 7.99 4.38 3.99
N ILE A 133 7.41 4.22 5.19
CA ILE A 133 6.96 5.33 6.03
C ILE A 133 8.15 6.21 6.42
N ASP A 134 7.92 7.51 6.37
CA ASP A 134 8.82 8.53 6.89
C ASP A 134 8.89 8.42 8.42
N TYR A 135 10.05 8.05 8.94
CA TYR A 135 10.26 7.91 10.38
C TYR A 135 10.29 9.28 11.10
N GLU A 136 10.39 10.39 10.36
CA GLU A 136 10.21 11.75 10.88
C GLU A 136 8.75 12.11 11.15
N ASP A 137 7.79 11.25 10.79
CA ASP A 137 6.36 11.39 11.08
C ASP A 137 5.91 10.39 12.17
N PRO A 138 6.03 10.72 13.48
CA PRO A 138 5.63 9.82 14.56
C PRO A 138 4.16 9.39 14.52
N ALA A 139 3.27 10.19 13.92
CA ALA A 139 1.86 9.83 13.78
C ALA A 139 1.66 8.85 12.64
N GLY A 140 2.32 9.07 11.50
CA GLY A 140 2.35 8.13 10.38
C GLY A 140 2.94 6.77 10.76
N VAL A 141 4.07 6.78 11.48
CA VAL A 141 4.72 5.56 11.98
C VAL A 141 3.76 4.76 12.86
N GLU A 142 3.23 5.35 13.94
CA GLU A 142 2.28 4.65 14.82
C GLU A 142 1.07 4.11 14.05
N GLY A 143 0.54 4.91 13.14
CA GLY A 143 -0.59 4.52 12.30
C GLY A 143 -0.30 3.27 11.45
N VAL A 144 0.84 3.23 10.78
CA VAL A 144 1.25 2.08 9.96
C VAL A 144 1.49 0.84 10.82
N PHE A 145 2.11 0.99 12.00
CA PHE A 145 2.30 -0.10 12.95
C PHE A 145 0.97 -0.66 13.47
N PHE A 146 0.02 0.22 13.78
CA PHE A 146 -1.33 -0.15 14.16
C PHE A 146 -2.00 -0.97 13.05
N LEU A 147 -1.98 -0.47 11.81
CA LEU A 147 -2.55 -1.16 10.66
C LEU A 147 -1.91 -2.54 10.46
N HIS A 148 -0.59 -2.62 10.47
CA HIS A 148 0.13 -3.88 10.29
C HIS A 148 -0.27 -4.90 11.36
N LYS A 149 -0.27 -4.51 12.64
CA LYS A 149 -0.69 -5.38 13.75
C LYS A 149 -2.12 -5.88 13.58
N LYS A 150 -3.05 -5.00 13.17
CA LYS A 150 -4.44 -5.39 12.94
C LYS A 150 -4.61 -6.38 11.80
N THR A 151 -3.82 -6.24 10.74
CA THR A 151 -3.86 -7.19 9.61
C THR A 151 -3.27 -8.57 9.93
N MET A 152 -2.60 -8.73 11.07
CA MET A 152 -2.15 -10.04 11.59
C MET A 152 -3.22 -10.77 12.41
N GLU A 153 -4.28 -10.08 12.84
CA GLU A 153 -5.38 -10.70 13.56
C GLU A 153 -6.20 -11.58 12.57
N GLU A 154 -6.67 -12.74 13.03
CA GLU A 154 -7.58 -13.56 12.23
C GLU A 154 -8.94 -12.84 12.05
N ASN A 155 -9.54 -12.97 10.87
CA ASN A 155 -10.88 -12.43 10.55
C ASN A 155 -11.03 -10.92 10.82
N TYR A 156 -10.01 -10.13 10.50
CA TYR A 156 -10.08 -8.68 10.65
C TYR A 156 -11.09 -8.04 9.68
N SER A 157 -11.56 -6.84 10.02
CA SER A 157 -12.47 -6.05 9.20
C SER A 157 -11.89 -4.67 8.92
N LEU A 158 -11.75 -4.30 7.64
CA LEU A 158 -11.24 -2.97 7.25
C LEU A 158 -12.10 -1.82 7.78
N GLU A 159 -13.43 -2.01 7.85
CA GLU A 159 -14.36 -1.05 8.45
C GLU A 159 -14.05 -0.83 9.95
N LYS A 160 -13.81 -1.92 10.69
CA LYS A 160 -13.44 -1.86 12.11
C LYS A 160 -12.07 -1.19 12.29
N ILE A 161 -11.07 -1.61 11.51
CA ILE A 161 -9.72 -1.04 11.55
C ILE A 161 -9.78 0.46 11.26
N SER A 162 -10.53 0.90 10.25
CA SER A 162 -10.67 2.31 9.89
C SER A 162 -11.26 3.15 11.03
N ARG A 163 -12.25 2.61 11.75
CA ARG A 163 -12.86 3.30 12.90
C ARG A 163 -11.89 3.44 14.07
N GLU A 164 -11.20 2.36 14.41
CA GLU A 164 -10.19 2.37 15.47
C GLU A 164 -9.01 3.29 15.13
N TYR A 165 -8.56 3.27 13.88
CA TYR A 165 -7.51 4.17 13.38
C TYR A 165 -7.90 5.65 13.52
N LYS A 166 -9.12 6.03 13.10
CA LYS A 166 -9.63 7.40 13.30
C LYS A 166 -9.72 7.79 14.78
N THR A 167 -10.05 6.84 15.63
CA THR A 167 -10.14 7.06 17.09
C THR A 167 -8.76 7.35 17.66
N LEU A 168 -7.75 6.57 17.27
CA LEU A 168 -6.34 6.75 17.65
C LEU A 168 -5.83 8.14 17.25
N LEU A 169 -6.05 8.56 16.00
CA LEU A 169 -5.65 9.90 15.54
C LEU A 169 -6.38 11.02 16.28
N SER A 170 -7.68 10.86 16.56
CA SER A 170 -8.46 11.86 17.29
C SER A 170 -8.03 12.02 18.75
N GLY A 171 -7.58 10.93 19.39
CA GLY A 171 -7.01 10.94 20.74
C GLY A 171 -5.73 11.75 20.79
N ARG A 172 -4.78 11.50 19.87
CA ARG A 172 -3.55 12.29 19.77
C ARG A 172 -3.80 13.77 19.55
N LEU A 173 -4.75 14.12 18.69
CA LEU A 173 -5.05 15.53 18.43
C LEU A 173 -5.58 16.24 19.69
N ARG A 174 -6.29 15.53 20.57
CA ARG A 174 -6.73 16.06 21.87
C ARG A 174 -5.55 16.24 22.82
N GLU A 175 -4.69 15.24 22.96
CA GLU A 175 -3.50 15.29 23.81
C GLU A 175 -2.56 16.44 23.41
N GLN A 176 -2.33 16.62 22.10
CA GLN A 176 -1.53 17.72 21.58
C GLN A 176 -2.15 19.10 21.90
N LYS A 177 -3.47 19.25 21.75
CA LYS A 177 -4.18 20.49 22.08
C LYS A 177 -4.15 20.77 23.58
N GLU A 178 -4.35 19.75 24.41
CA GLU A 178 -4.31 19.86 25.86
C GLU A 178 -2.91 20.23 26.36
N ALA A 179 -1.84 19.66 25.77
CA ALA A 179 -0.46 20.03 26.06
C ALA A 179 -0.15 21.49 25.66
N MET A 180 -0.69 21.97 24.54
CA MET A 180 -0.51 23.36 24.08
C MET A 180 -1.25 24.36 24.97
N VAL A 181 -2.41 23.99 25.51
CA VAL A 181 -3.21 24.81 26.44
C VAL A 181 -2.62 24.81 27.85
N ALA A 182 -1.92 23.74 28.25
CA ALA A 182 -1.32 23.61 29.57
C ALA A 182 -0.05 24.46 29.78
N GLY A 183 0.38 25.28 28.80
CA GLY A 183 1.48 26.24 28.95
C GLY A 183 2.77 25.61 29.46
N THR A 184 3.02 24.33 29.14
CA THR A 184 4.23 23.65 29.58
C THR A 184 5.38 24.18 28.72
N GLU A 185 6.40 24.72 29.39
CA GLU A 185 7.67 25.18 28.82
C GLU A 185 8.09 24.28 27.66
N GLU A 186 8.55 24.92 26.59
CA GLU A 186 9.15 24.31 25.41
C GLU A 186 10.04 23.13 25.85
N LYS A 187 9.48 21.92 25.86
CA LYS A 187 10.30 20.74 25.65
C LYS A 187 10.73 20.90 24.22
N GLU A 188 11.98 21.34 24.07
CA GLU A 188 12.77 21.17 22.87
C GLU A 188 12.21 19.94 22.16
N THR A 189 11.46 20.19 21.09
CA THR A 189 11.16 19.12 20.15
C THR A 189 12.54 18.82 19.63
N GLU A 190 13.19 17.81 20.22
CA GLU A 190 14.52 17.38 19.84
C GLU A 190 14.48 17.23 18.33
N THR A 191 15.01 18.25 17.66
CA THR A 191 15.40 18.23 16.27
C THR A 191 16.48 17.16 16.24
N VAL A 192 16.06 15.90 16.15
CA VAL A 192 16.96 14.81 15.82
C VAL A 192 17.27 15.02 14.36
N CYS A 193 18.28 15.86 14.17
CA CYS A 193 19.01 16.00 12.94
C CYS A 193 19.54 14.60 12.62
N TRP A 194 18.93 13.93 11.63
CA TRP A 194 19.40 12.66 11.09
C TRP A 194 20.65 12.92 10.25
N GLU A 195 21.72 13.40 10.89
CA GLU A 195 23.00 13.54 10.22
C GLU A 195 23.51 12.14 9.81
N LYS A 196 23.46 11.96 8.50
CA LYS A 196 24.49 11.28 7.71
C LYS A 196 24.60 9.78 7.93
N TRP A 197 23.86 9.06 7.10
CA TRP A 197 23.99 7.63 6.87
C TRP A 197 25.27 7.37 6.07
N GLU A 198 26.42 7.25 6.74
CA GLU A 198 27.61 6.61 6.18
C GLU A 198 27.86 5.28 6.90
N GLU A 199 28.41 4.35 6.12
CA GLU A 199 28.47 2.91 6.33
C GLU A 199 29.03 2.45 7.69
N GLU A 200 28.60 1.23 8.06
CA GLU A 200 29.17 0.37 9.10
C GLU A 200 29.03 0.82 10.56
N GLY A 201 28.02 0.29 11.25
CA GLY A 201 27.99 0.28 12.71
C GLY A 201 26.59 0.39 13.27
N GLU A 202 26.25 -0.47 14.22
CA GLU A 202 24.96 -0.64 14.87
C GLU A 202 24.24 0.68 15.23
N MET A 203 23.07 0.93 14.61
CA MET A 203 22.16 2.05 14.94
C MET A 203 20.92 1.50 15.67
N GLU A 204 20.77 1.82 16.96
CA GLU A 204 19.48 1.77 17.65
C GLU A 204 18.94 3.20 17.83
N PRO A 205 17.75 3.53 17.30
CA PRO A 205 17.11 4.80 17.62
C PRO A 205 16.63 4.80 19.08
N ILE A 206 17.11 5.77 19.85
CA ILE A 206 16.63 6.08 21.19
C ILE A 206 15.42 7.01 21.02
N LEU A 207 14.21 6.47 20.77
CA LEU A 207 12.97 7.20 21.03
C LEU A 207 11.84 6.26 21.47
N ILE A 208 11.43 6.51 22.73
CA ILE A 208 10.23 6.14 23.46
C ILE A 208 10.05 4.64 23.78
N ARG A 209 10.01 4.34 25.09
CA ARG A 209 9.78 3.02 25.71
C ARG A 209 8.63 2.22 25.10
N GLU A 210 7.64 2.90 24.52
CA GLU A 210 6.48 2.29 23.87
C GLU A 210 6.81 1.80 22.46
N ALA A 211 7.58 2.55 21.66
CA ALA A 211 8.03 2.14 20.33
C ALA A 211 9.00 0.94 20.39
N LYS A 212 9.77 0.77 21.48
CA LYS A 212 10.57 -0.45 21.71
C LYS A 212 9.72 -1.72 21.74
N GLN A 213 8.51 -1.65 22.29
CA GLN A 213 7.58 -2.78 22.32
C GLN A 213 7.04 -3.13 20.92
N PHE A 214 6.94 -2.14 20.04
CA PHE A 214 6.56 -2.30 18.63
C PHE A 214 7.74 -2.66 17.71
N TRP A 215 8.98 -2.28 18.07
CA TRP A 215 10.19 -2.43 17.25
C TRP A 215 10.87 -3.80 17.36
N GLU A 216 10.83 -4.46 18.52
CA GLU A 216 11.40 -5.81 18.72
C GLU A 216 10.81 -6.89 17.77
N PRO A 217 9.49 -6.94 17.52
CA PRO A 217 8.90 -7.81 16.50
C PRO A 217 9.43 -7.52 15.09
N VAL A 218 9.60 -6.24 14.74
CA VAL A 218 10.03 -5.79 13.40
C VAL A 218 11.52 -6.02 13.16
N LYS A 219 12.38 -5.84 14.16
CA LYS A 219 13.81 -6.19 14.10
C LYS A 219 14.02 -7.64 13.70
N ASN A 220 13.24 -8.55 14.29
CA ASN A 220 13.31 -9.98 13.97
C ASN A 220 12.75 -10.29 12.57
N LEU A 221 11.74 -9.54 12.11
CA LEU A 221 11.14 -9.65 10.77
C LEU A 221 12.10 -9.18 9.67
N LEU A 222 12.79 -8.04 9.88
CA LEU A 222 13.79 -7.49 8.96
C LEU A 222 15.06 -8.36 8.91
N LYS A 223 15.49 -8.94 10.05
CA LYS A 223 16.64 -9.86 10.11
C LYS A 223 16.40 -11.21 9.41
N ARG A 224 15.17 -11.72 9.38
CA ARG A 224 14.82 -13.04 8.80
C ARG A 224 14.89 -13.09 7.26
N ARG A 225 15.02 -11.96 6.57
CA ARG A 225 14.99 -11.89 5.10
C ARG A 225 16.31 -11.52 4.42
N LYS A 226 17.46 -11.65 5.09
CA LYS A 226 18.78 -11.51 4.43
C LYS A 226 19.08 -12.55 3.34
N LYS A 227 18.16 -13.47 2.99
CA LYS A 227 18.29 -14.36 1.83
C LYS A 227 16.96 -14.61 1.12
N LYS A 228 16.64 -13.75 0.15
CA LYS A 228 16.25 -14.07 -1.24
C LYS A 228 15.84 -12.76 -1.92
N LYS A 229 16.41 -12.49 -3.10
CA LYS A 229 16.08 -11.32 -3.92
C LYS A 229 14.56 -11.27 -4.14
N TRP A 230 13.99 -10.08 -4.00
CA TRP A 230 12.67 -9.78 -4.52
C TRP A 230 12.66 -10.06 -6.04
N GLY A 231 11.68 -10.83 -6.52
CA GLY A 231 11.46 -11.06 -7.96
C GLY A 231 11.87 -12.41 -8.55
N ASP A 232 12.05 -13.47 -7.75
CA ASP A 232 12.26 -14.82 -8.31
C ASP A 232 10.90 -15.53 -8.51
N TRP A 233 10.18 -15.08 -9.52
CA TRP A 233 9.15 -15.86 -10.21
C TRP A 233 9.51 -15.82 -11.70
N GLU A 234 10.15 -16.89 -12.17
CA GLU A 234 10.39 -17.14 -13.59
C GLU A 234 9.06 -17.04 -14.35
N GLY A 235 8.91 -16.02 -15.20
CA GLY A 235 7.84 -15.98 -16.20
C GLY A 235 7.29 -14.63 -16.64
N PHE A 236 7.52 -13.53 -15.91
CA PHE A 236 6.98 -12.22 -16.29
C PHE A 236 8.08 -11.34 -16.92
N SER A 237 8.31 -11.50 -18.21
CA SER A 237 9.13 -10.56 -18.99
C SER A 237 8.37 -9.24 -19.13
N ARG A 238 8.87 -8.19 -18.46
CA ARG A 238 8.52 -6.80 -18.79
C ARG A 238 9.30 -6.41 -20.04
N GLU A 239 8.61 -6.16 -21.14
CA GLU A 239 9.16 -5.40 -22.26
C GLU A 239 8.46 -4.05 -22.29
N GLU A 240 9.21 -2.99 -21.99
CA GLU A 240 8.79 -1.61 -22.25
C GLU A 240 8.84 -1.39 -23.76
N ILE A 241 7.67 -1.29 -24.41
CA ILE A 241 7.60 -0.85 -25.79
C ILE A 241 7.69 0.68 -25.79
N ARG A 242 8.82 1.20 -26.32
CA ARG A 242 9.03 2.61 -26.66
C ARG A 242 8.32 3.00 -27.95
#